data_AF-A0A2S9AJY1-F1
#
_entry.id   AF-A0A2S9AJY1-F1
#
_cell.length_a   1.000
_cell.length_b   1.000
_cell.length_c   1.000
_cell.angle_alpha   90.00
_cell.angle_beta   90.00
_cell.angle_gamma   90.00
#
_symmetry.space_group_name_H-M   'P 1'
#
loop_
_entity.id
_entity.type
_entity.pdbx_description
1 polymer ?
#
loop_
_entity_poly.entity_id
_entity_poly.type
_entity_poly.pdbx_seq_one_letter_code
_entity_poly.pdbx_strand_id
1 'polypeptide(L)'
;MRDADEFAELRALQARAYGRDAALTETEAARLRELEERRIVSPADPGEHSTAEPDAALLAAPGIAGLGRDPGARGEDAAPDAAPDAASDTAPGNASDRHESFSEVPDPAMTDGAERSATPSESLRTALRAHWRVFAIAAVAALVIGLGAGWLAFGRPGVAPVELTAQQQEWQDDLISAGVYDPGSIRALAVEEGAVIWTATRDERARTCLILGTGGITQPSCDRTERITDTGIYGTISVSGEQDQQRQISVQMLLTAAGEPAVAVSTYDYDPSMSGVTYANEEETRTAERLVEDGFEVNSLWVVGYDGDVPVWTGMQLESQNQCLIYDGSTAEAPTVCADPETLLEQASSLVLNVVDSETGETTHLEMNSNRGPAYLVITREGGVVGAGED
;
A
#
# COMPACT_ATOMS: atom_id res chain seq x y z
N MET A 1 26.87 -17.76 -34.89
CA MET A 1 28.15 -16.99 -34.84
C MET A 1 28.06 -15.62 -35.56
N ARG A 2 26.85 -15.11 -35.84
CA ARG A 2 26.61 -13.69 -36.20
C ARG A 2 25.99 -12.91 -35.04
N ASP A 3 25.75 -13.59 -33.92
CA ASP A 3 24.92 -13.10 -32.82
C ASP A 3 25.68 -12.17 -31.87
N ALA A 4 26.99 -12.40 -31.66
CA ALA A 4 27.78 -11.64 -30.70
C ALA A 4 27.93 -10.15 -31.08
N ASP A 5 28.10 -9.85 -32.37
CA ASP A 5 28.19 -8.48 -32.87
C ASP A 5 26.84 -7.76 -32.83
N GLU A 6 25.74 -8.47 -33.16
CA GLU A 6 24.38 -7.94 -33.07
C GLU A 6 23.96 -7.66 -31.61
N PHE A 7 24.37 -8.51 -30.66
CA PHE A 7 24.16 -8.27 -29.23
C PHE A 7 24.96 -7.08 -28.68
N ALA A 8 26.16 -6.83 -29.20
CA ALA A 8 26.95 -5.67 -28.84
C ALA A 8 26.33 -4.38 -29.42
N GLU A 9 25.85 -4.42 -30.66
CA GLU A 9 25.14 -3.31 -31.31
C GLU A 9 23.85 -2.95 -30.56
N LEU A 10 23.05 -3.95 -30.19
CA LEU A 10 21.80 -3.76 -29.42
C LEU A 10 22.09 -3.11 -28.06
N ARG A 11 23.09 -3.58 -27.31
CA ARG A 11 23.46 -2.96 -26.02
C ARG A 11 23.90 -1.51 -26.19
N ALA A 12 24.65 -1.19 -27.24
CA ALA A 12 25.09 0.18 -27.50
C ALA A 12 23.93 1.10 -27.92
N LEU A 13 22.95 0.58 -28.66
CA LEU A 13 21.74 1.32 -29.02
C LEU A 13 20.82 1.53 -27.82
N GLN A 14 20.60 0.51 -26.98
CA GLN A 14 19.80 0.61 -25.75
C GLN A 14 20.42 1.57 -24.74
N ALA A 15 21.74 1.54 -24.55
CA ALA A 15 22.44 2.48 -23.68
C ALA A 15 22.28 3.95 -24.12
N ARG A 16 22.13 4.19 -25.43
CA ARG A 16 21.87 5.53 -25.99
C ARG A 16 20.40 5.91 -25.98
N ALA A 17 19.51 4.94 -26.16
CA ALA A 17 18.05 5.13 -26.08
C ALA A 17 17.60 5.54 -24.68
N TYR A 18 18.13 4.85 -23.66
CA TYR A 18 17.70 4.98 -22.26
C TYR A 18 18.73 5.70 -21.37
N GLY A 19 19.80 6.23 -21.98
CA GLY A 19 20.81 7.00 -21.29
C GLY A 19 20.35 8.43 -20.96
N ARG A 20 21.11 9.10 -20.09
CA ARG A 20 20.81 10.46 -19.59
C ARG A 20 20.58 11.51 -20.68
N ASP A 21 21.19 11.33 -21.85
CA ASP A 21 21.11 12.26 -22.97
C ASP A 21 20.18 11.78 -24.10
N ALA A 22 19.43 10.68 -23.89
CA ALA A 22 18.44 10.02 -24.77
C ALA A 22 18.24 10.66 -26.16
N ALA A 23 19.24 10.51 -27.03
CA ALA A 23 19.23 11.08 -28.38
C ALA A 23 19.60 9.98 -29.37
N LEU A 24 18.57 9.34 -29.93
CA LEU A 24 18.69 8.46 -31.08
C LEU A 24 18.29 9.23 -32.33
N THR A 25 19.05 9.05 -33.41
CA THR A 25 18.58 9.45 -34.74
C THR A 25 17.47 8.51 -35.20
N GLU A 26 16.58 8.95 -36.11
CA GLU A 26 15.48 8.11 -36.63
C GLU A 26 16.00 6.79 -37.23
N THR A 27 17.17 6.82 -37.86
CA THR A 27 17.82 5.64 -38.43
C THR A 27 18.24 4.64 -37.34
N GLU A 28 18.76 5.13 -36.21
CA GLU A 28 19.17 4.28 -35.09
C GLU A 28 17.96 3.73 -34.32
N ALA A 29 16.89 4.51 -34.19
CA ALA A 29 15.63 4.04 -33.61
C ALA A 29 14.96 2.96 -34.47
N ALA A 30 15.05 3.06 -35.80
CA ALA A 30 14.61 1.99 -36.70
C ALA A 30 15.47 0.73 -36.57
N ARG A 31 16.80 0.90 -36.47
CA ARG A 31 17.74 -0.20 -36.29
C ARG A 31 17.56 -0.94 -34.95
N LEU A 32 17.29 -0.20 -33.87
CA LEU A 32 17.00 -0.78 -32.57
C LEU A 32 15.76 -1.68 -32.61
N ARG A 33 14.65 -1.19 -33.20
CA ARG A 33 13.42 -1.99 -33.35
C ARG A 33 13.63 -3.27 -34.17
N GLU A 34 14.40 -3.19 -35.26
CA GLU A 34 14.72 -4.35 -36.10
C GLU A 34 15.54 -5.42 -35.36
N LEU A 35 16.41 -5.02 -34.43
CA LEU A 35 17.20 -5.94 -33.61
C LEU A 35 16.37 -6.55 -32.47
N GLU A 36 15.47 -5.77 -31.88
CA GLU A 36 14.57 -6.26 -30.82
C GLU A 36 13.52 -7.23 -31.35
N GLU A 37 12.93 -6.95 -32.52
CA GLU A 37 11.95 -7.84 -33.18
C GLU A 37 12.58 -9.18 -33.58
N ARG A 38 13.84 -9.17 -34.06
CA ARG A 38 14.57 -10.41 -34.37
C ARG A 38 14.87 -11.26 -33.14
N ARG A 39 15.09 -10.65 -31.97
CA ARG A 39 15.28 -11.38 -30.72
C ARG A 39 14.01 -12.07 -30.26
N ILE A 40 12.85 -11.44 -30.45
CA ILE A 40 11.54 -12.00 -30.06
C ILE A 40 11.16 -13.17 -30.97
N VAL A 41 11.50 -13.11 -32.26
CA VAL A 41 11.11 -14.11 -33.26
C VAL A 41 12.12 -15.25 -33.37
N SER A 42 13.31 -15.17 -32.77
CA SER A 42 14.28 -16.26 -32.81
C SER A 42 13.88 -17.35 -31.80
N PRO A 43 13.42 -18.54 -32.26
CA PRO A 43 13.21 -19.66 -31.34
C PRO A 43 14.56 -20.02 -30.71
N ALA A 44 14.62 -20.01 -29.39
CA ALA A 44 15.77 -20.49 -28.65
C ALA A 44 16.01 -21.96 -29.03
N ASP A 45 17.12 -22.24 -29.70
CA ASP A 45 17.60 -23.60 -29.95
C ASP A 45 18.13 -24.16 -28.61
N PRO A 46 17.56 -25.25 -28.07
CA PRO A 46 17.99 -25.81 -26.81
C PRO A 46 19.19 -26.73 -27.05
N GLY A 47 20.40 -26.19 -26.85
CA GLY A 47 21.57 -27.01 -26.61
C GLY A 47 22.87 -26.42 -27.12
N GLU A 48 23.75 -26.01 -26.21
CA GLU A 48 25.09 -26.58 -26.13
C GLU A 48 25.78 -26.17 -24.82
N HIS A 49 26.50 -27.14 -24.28
CA HIS A 49 27.12 -27.19 -22.96
C HIS A 49 28.12 -26.07 -22.67
N SER A 50 28.14 -25.60 -21.41
CA SER A 50 29.36 -25.08 -20.79
C SER A 50 29.43 -25.53 -19.33
N THR A 51 29.98 -26.72 -19.14
CA THR A 51 30.54 -27.20 -17.87
C THR A 51 31.72 -26.31 -17.47
N ALA A 52 31.55 -25.57 -16.38
CA ALA A 52 32.66 -25.00 -15.63
C ALA A 52 32.41 -25.26 -14.13
N GLU A 53 32.99 -26.36 -13.64
CA GLU A 53 33.32 -26.51 -12.22
C GLU A 53 34.25 -25.36 -11.77
N PRO A 54 34.14 -24.95 -10.52
CA PRO A 54 35.32 -24.58 -9.76
C PRO A 54 35.46 -25.44 -8.49
N ASP A 55 36.68 -25.94 -8.35
CA ASP A 55 37.32 -26.66 -7.27
C ASP A 55 36.80 -26.40 -5.84
N ALA A 56 36.65 -27.50 -5.12
CA ALA A 56 36.72 -27.56 -3.68
C ALA A 56 38.18 -27.44 -3.20
N ALA A 57 38.46 -26.53 -2.25
CA ALA A 57 39.35 -26.78 -1.12
C ALA A 57 39.43 -25.60 -0.13
N LEU A 58 39.46 -25.97 1.16
CA LEU A 58 39.99 -25.27 2.34
C LEU A 58 39.07 -24.26 3.06
N LEU A 59 38.56 -24.69 4.22
CA LEU A 59 38.97 -24.27 5.59
C LEU A 59 37.87 -24.73 6.57
N ALA A 60 38.05 -25.88 7.25
CA ALA A 60 38.63 -25.97 8.60
C ALA A 60 37.82 -25.23 9.68
N ALA A 61 37.02 -26.00 10.43
CA ALA A 61 36.49 -25.63 11.75
C ALA A 61 37.62 -25.43 12.78
N PRO A 62 37.34 -24.72 13.88
CA PRO A 62 37.06 -25.40 15.15
C PRO A 62 35.80 -24.82 15.81
N GLY A 63 34.91 -25.59 16.44
CA GLY A 63 35.20 -26.43 17.59
C GLY A 63 34.89 -25.65 18.87
N ILE A 64 33.63 -25.64 19.32
CA ILE A 64 33.30 -25.41 20.74
C ILE A 64 32.38 -26.54 21.18
N ALA A 65 33.00 -27.42 21.97
CA ALA A 65 32.34 -28.39 22.81
C ALA A 65 31.79 -27.70 24.06
N GLY A 66 30.67 -28.23 24.57
CA GLY A 66 30.30 -28.15 25.98
C GLY A 66 29.33 -27.04 26.32
N LEU A 67 28.07 -27.40 26.55
CA LEU A 67 27.60 -27.72 27.90
C LEU A 67 26.29 -28.49 27.80
N GLY A 68 26.35 -29.76 28.19
CA GLY A 68 25.16 -30.50 28.55
C GLY A 68 24.59 -29.95 29.86
N ARG A 69 23.27 -29.82 29.91
CA ARG A 69 22.52 -29.89 31.16
C ARG A 69 21.12 -30.41 30.87
N ASP A 70 20.96 -31.68 31.14
CA ASP A 70 19.67 -32.39 31.24
C ASP A 70 19.25 -32.40 32.74
N PRO A 71 18.12 -33.01 33.13
CA PRO A 71 16.79 -32.41 33.29
C PRO A 71 16.34 -32.36 34.76
N GLY A 72 15.24 -31.68 35.07
CA GLY A 72 14.64 -31.82 36.41
C GLY A 72 13.36 -31.03 36.69
N ALA A 73 12.27 -31.80 36.87
CA ALA A 73 11.15 -31.62 37.80
C ALA A 73 10.24 -30.38 37.64
N ARG A 74 8.95 -30.55 37.29
CA ARG A 74 7.81 -31.01 38.12
C ARG A 74 7.34 -29.95 39.15
N GLY A 75 6.09 -29.52 38.99
CA GLY A 75 5.29 -28.73 39.96
C GLY A 75 4.24 -27.92 39.20
N GLU A 76 3.04 -28.42 38.91
CA GLU A 76 1.85 -28.41 39.79
C GLU A 76 1.44 -27.00 40.28
N ASP A 77 0.25 -26.59 39.82
CA ASP A 77 -0.80 -25.83 40.50
C ASP A 77 -0.48 -24.46 41.11
N ALA A 78 -1.13 -23.42 40.56
CA ALA A 78 -2.14 -22.60 41.28
C ALA A 78 -2.42 -21.27 40.54
N ALA A 79 -3.58 -21.18 39.90
CA ALA A 79 -4.45 -20.01 40.01
C ALA A 79 -5.42 -20.26 41.20
N PRO A 80 -6.21 -19.30 41.72
CA PRO A 80 -6.40 -17.90 41.31
C PRO A 80 -6.31 -16.91 42.51
N ASP A 81 -6.36 -15.59 42.26
CA ASP A 81 -7.32 -14.66 42.89
C ASP A 81 -6.95 -13.17 42.75
N ALA A 82 -8.01 -12.35 42.81
CA ALA A 82 -8.08 -10.97 43.29
C ALA A 82 -7.96 -9.80 42.29
N ALA A 83 -9.11 -9.42 41.72
CA ALA A 83 -9.64 -8.06 41.85
C ALA A 83 -10.64 -8.07 43.05
N PRO A 84 -11.13 -6.95 43.64
CA PRO A 84 -11.15 -5.55 43.16
C PRO A 84 -10.81 -4.48 44.23
N ASP A 85 -10.69 -3.20 43.84
CA ASP A 85 -10.96 -2.02 44.71
C ASP A 85 -11.19 -0.79 43.80
N ALA A 86 -12.40 -0.22 43.76
CA ALA A 86 -12.91 0.85 44.63
C ALA A 86 -12.23 2.21 44.34
N ALA A 87 -12.87 3.08 43.55
CA ALA A 87 -13.78 4.13 44.01
C ALA A 87 -13.11 5.18 44.92
N SER A 88 -12.99 6.42 44.42
CA SER A 88 -12.93 7.61 45.26
C SER A 88 -13.59 8.79 44.55
N ASP A 89 -14.78 9.09 45.06
CA ASP A 89 -15.46 10.37 45.02
C ASP A 89 -14.52 11.51 45.41
N THR A 90 -14.53 12.61 44.64
CA THR A 90 -14.50 13.96 45.24
C THR A 90 -15.13 14.99 44.29
N ALA A 91 -16.38 15.36 44.58
CA ALA A 91 -16.90 16.71 44.37
C ALA A 91 -16.94 17.41 45.76
N PRO A 92 -17.31 18.70 45.94
CA PRO A 92 -17.82 19.69 44.96
C PRO A 92 -17.28 21.14 45.16
N GLY A 93 -17.73 22.04 44.28
CA GLY A 93 -18.05 23.43 44.68
C GLY A 93 -17.17 24.54 44.10
N ASN A 94 -17.75 25.37 43.22
CA ASN A 94 -17.96 26.78 43.53
C ASN A 94 -18.85 27.47 42.48
N ALA A 95 -19.98 27.98 42.99
CA ALA A 95 -20.79 29.01 42.38
C ALA A 95 -20.42 30.35 43.01
N SER A 96 -20.22 31.39 42.19
CA SER A 96 -20.43 32.82 42.50
C SER A 96 -19.98 33.62 41.28
N ASP A 97 -20.93 34.31 40.63
CA ASP A 97 -21.10 35.77 40.69
C ASP A 97 -20.19 36.51 39.68
N ARG A 98 -20.75 37.04 38.60
CA ARG A 98 -21.38 38.37 38.54
C ARG A 98 -20.36 39.50 38.65
N HIS A 99 -19.87 39.99 37.51
CA HIS A 99 -19.57 41.42 37.38
C HIS A 99 -19.84 41.91 35.96
N GLU A 100 -20.90 42.71 35.87
CA GLU A 100 -21.16 43.68 34.83
C GLU A 100 -19.97 44.66 34.79
N SER A 101 -19.35 44.83 33.62
CA SER A 101 -18.40 45.91 33.38
C SER A 101 -19.07 46.93 32.48
N PHE A 102 -19.61 47.96 33.14
CA PHE A 102 -20.08 49.20 32.55
C PHE A 102 -18.91 49.90 31.85
N SER A 103 -19.07 50.19 30.56
CA SER A 103 -18.20 51.14 29.86
C SER A 103 -18.61 52.56 30.21
N GLU A 104 -17.63 53.24 30.80
CA GLU A 104 -17.59 54.61 31.27
C GLU A 104 -17.91 55.62 30.16
N VAL A 105 -18.91 56.46 30.41
CA VAL A 105 -19.25 57.64 29.61
C VAL A 105 -18.51 58.84 30.20
N PRO A 106 -17.65 59.54 29.45
CA PRO A 106 -17.14 60.83 29.88
C PRO A 106 -18.11 61.95 29.47
N ASP A 107 -18.57 62.67 30.47
CA ASP A 107 -19.33 63.91 30.38
C ASP A 107 -18.39 65.09 30.03
N PRO A 108 -18.63 65.85 28.94
CA PRO A 108 -17.88 67.08 28.69
C PRO A 108 -18.57 68.29 29.36
N ALA A 109 -17.83 68.88 30.31
CA ALA A 109 -18.17 70.12 30.97
C ALA A 109 -18.43 71.27 29.97
N MET A 110 -19.56 71.96 30.21
CA MET A 110 -19.88 73.25 29.63
C MET A 110 -18.87 74.33 30.07
N THR A 111 -18.38 75.11 29.11
CA THR A 111 -17.97 76.49 29.35
C THR A 111 -18.46 77.36 28.20
N ASP A 112 -19.41 78.24 28.53
CA ASP A 112 -19.89 79.34 27.72
C ASP A 112 -18.80 80.41 27.54
N GLY A 113 -18.70 80.99 26.34
CA GLY A 113 -17.74 82.04 26.04
C GLY A 113 -17.82 82.59 24.61
N ALA A 114 -18.93 83.27 24.31
CA ALA A 114 -19.15 84.37 23.36
C ALA A 114 -18.16 84.63 22.18
N GLU A 115 -18.78 84.69 20.99
CA GLU A 115 -18.56 85.66 19.90
C GLU A 115 -17.20 85.70 19.18
N ARG A 116 -17.18 85.18 17.95
CA ARG A 116 -16.89 85.99 16.74
C ARG A 116 -17.15 85.21 15.45
N SER A 117 -17.94 85.84 14.60
CA SER A 117 -18.19 85.49 13.21
C SER A 117 -16.90 85.42 12.40
N ALA A 118 -16.69 84.32 11.66
CA ALA A 118 -16.08 84.31 10.34
C ALA A 118 -16.27 82.93 9.71
N THR A 119 -16.95 82.89 8.58
CA THR A 119 -17.11 81.72 7.70
C THR A 119 -15.77 81.33 7.04
N PRO A 120 -15.45 80.02 6.96
CA PRO A 120 -14.64 79.54 5.85
C PRO A 120 -15.19 78.21 5.31
N SER A 121 -16.46 78.16 4.92
CA SER A 121 -17.06 76.94 4.34
C SER A 121 -16.92 76.83 2.82
N GLU A 122 -16.20 77.75 2.16
CA GLU A 122 -15.99 77.71 0.70
C GLU A 122 -14.55 77.35 0.26
N SER A 123 -13.57 77.22 1.16
CA SER A 123 -12.17 76.92 0.74
C SER A 123 -11.83 75.42 0.67
N LEU A 124 -12.50 74.57 1.45
CA LEU A 124 -12.22 73.13 1.49
C LEU A 124 -12.72 72.38 0.25
N ARG A 125 -13.81 72.85 -0.39
CA ARG A 125 -14.35 72.23 -1.62
C ARG A 125 -13.47 72.48 -2.85
N THR A 126 -12.67 73.55 -2.83
CA THR A 126 -11.79 73.94 -3.94
C THR A 126 -10.42 73.24 -3.83
N ALA A 127 -9.92 73.04 -2.60
CA ALA A 127 -8.72 72.24 -2.34
C ALA A 127 -8.95 70.73 -2.59
N LEU A 128 -10.17 70.21 -2.32
CA LEU A 128 -10.51 68.81 -2.58
C LEU A 128 -10.52 68.48 -4.09
N ARG A 129 -10.94 69.41 -4.95
CA ARG A 129 -10.89 69.22 -6.42
C ARG A 129 -9.46 69.20 -6.97
N ALA A 130 -8.55 69.97 -6.37
CA ALA A 130 -7.16 70.04 -6.80
C ALA A 130 -6.38 68.74 -6.48
N HIS A 131 -6.71 68.07 -5.36
CA HIS A 131 -6.01 66.86 -4.92
C HIS A 131 -6.76 65.55 -5.19
N TRP A 132 -7.99 65.58 -5.73
CA TRP A 132 -8.74 64.36 -6.06
C TRP A 132 -8.00 63.43 -7.02
N ARG A 133 -7.22 63.98 -7.95
CA ARG A 133 -6.35 63.19 -8.85
C ARG A 133 -5.25 62.44 -8.10
N VAL A 134 -4.68 63.03 -7.05
CA VAL A 134 -3.64 62.40 -6.23
C VAL A 134 -4.24 61.29 -5.37
N PHE A 135 -5.43 61.52 -4.79
CA PHE A 135 -6.16 60.48 -4.07
C PHE A 135 -6.59 59.32 -4.96
N ALA A 136 -7.04 59.60 -6.19
CA ALA A 136 -7.38 58.56 -7.16
C ALA A 136 -6.16 57.69 -7.53
N ILE A 137 -5.00 58.31 -7.76
CA ILE A 137 -3.75 57.58 -8.06
C ILE A 137 -3.31 56.74 -6.85
N ALA A 138 -3.38 57.30 -5.63
CA ALA A 138 -3.03 56.56 -4.41
C ALA A 138 -3.98 55.36 -4.16
N ALA A 139 -5.28 55.53 -4.40
CA ALA A 139 -6.26 54.45 -4.29
C ALA A 139 -6.03 53.34 -5.32
N VAL A 140 -5.72 53.71 -6.57
CA VAL A 140 -5.37 52.74 -7.62
C VAL A 140 -4.06 52.02 -7.28
N ALA A 141 -3.04 52.73 -6.80
CA ALA A 141 -1.78 52.11 -6.39
C ALA A 141 -1.99 51.14 -5.23
N ALA A 142 -2.80 51.50 -4.22
CA ALA A 142 -3.15 50.61 -3.12
C ALA A 142 -3.94 49.36 -3.61
N LEU A 143 -4.85 49.53 -4.57
CA LEU A 143 -5.57 48.42 -5.20
C LEU A 143 -4.65 47.49 -5.98
N VAL A 144 -3.71 48.03 -6.75
CA VAL A 144 -2.74 47.23 -7.53
C VAL A 144 -1.77 46.49 -6.58
N ILE A 145 -1.32 47.13 -5.51
CA ILE A 145 -0.47 46.49 -4.50
C ILE A 145 -1.27 45.43 -3.73
N GLY A 146 -2.52 45.71 -3.38
CA GLY A 146 -3.42 44.75 -2.73
C GLY A 146 -3.73 43.54 -3.62
N LEU A 147 -4.01 43.75 -4.90
CA LEU A 147 -4.18 42.67 -5.87
C LEU A 147 -2.88 41.90 -6.09
N GLY A 148 -1.74 42.58 -6.22
CA GLY A 148 -0.45 41.94 -6.44
C GLY A 148 0.00 41.11 -5.24
N ALA A 149 -0.14 41.64 -4.03
CA ALA A 149 0.18 40.92 -2.80
C ALA A 149 -0.80 39.79 -2.52
N GLY A 150 -2.11 40.01 -2.75
CA GLY A 150 -3.13 38.97 -2.65
C GLY A 150 -2.92 37.84 -3.66
N TRP A 151 -2.53 38.16 -4.89
CA TRP A 151 -2.26 37.17 -5.92
C TRP A 151 -0.95 36.40 -5.66
N LEU A 152 0.08 37.02 -5.08
CA LEU A 152 1.30 36.30 -4.68
C LEU A 152 1.09 35.39 -3.46
N ALA A 153 0.17 35.75 -2.56
CA ALA A 153 -0.15 34.96 -1.38
C ALA A 153 -1.14 33.81 -1.67
N PHE A 154 -2.11 34.02 -2.56
CA PHE A 154 -3.23 33.09 -2.79
C PHE A 154 -3.38 32.61 -4.24
N GLY A 155 -2.61 33.15 -5.19
CA GLY A 155 -2.69 32.84 -6.62
C GLY A 155 -1.79 31.69 -7.06
N ARG A 156 -1.22 30.91 -6.13
CA ARG A 156 -0.60 29.63 -6.52
C ARG A 156 -1.72 28.76 -7.11
N PRO A 157 -1.61 28.30 -8.37
CA PRO A 157 -2.59 27.39 -8.92
C PRO A 157 -2.43 26.07 -8.15
N GLY A 158 -3.23 25.90 -7.10
CA GLY A 158 -3.50 24.58 -6.57
C GLY A 158 -4.08 23.73 -7.70
N VAL A 159 -3.78 22.44 -7.69
CA VAL A 159 -4.40 21.45 -8.57
C VAL A 159 -5.91 21.71 -8.63
N ALA A 160 -6.46 21.84 -9.84
CA ALA A 160 -7.86 22.18 -10.04
C ALA A 160 -8.75 21.26 -9.18
N PRO A 161 -9.74 21.80 -8.45
CA PRO A 161 -10.60 20.98 -7.61
C PRO A 161 -11.32 19.96 -8.46
N VAL A 162 -11.30 18.70 -8.02
CA VAL A 162 -12.05 17.63 -8.66
C VAL A 162 -13.54 17.92 -8.51
N GLU A 163 -14.26 17.93 -9.63
CA GLU A 163 -15.71 18.11 -9.61
C GLU A 163 -16.37 16.85 -9.07
N LEU A 164 -16.96 16.94 -7.87
CA LEU A 164 -17.71 15.86 -7.25
C LEU A 164 -19.20 16.00 -7.58
N THR A 165 -19.85 14.87 -7.86
CA THR A 165 -21.32 14.79 -7.95
C THR A 165 -21.96 15.07 -6.57
N ALA A 166 -23.26 15.38 -6.54
CA ALA A 166 -23.97 15.62 -5.27
C ALA A 166 -23.85 14.43 -4.29
N GLN A 167 -23.96 13.20 -4.81
CA GLN A 167 -23.81 11.99 -4.00
C GLN A 167 -22.38 11.84 -3.44
N GLN A 168 -21.36 12.16 -4.24
CA GLN A 168 -19.96 12.11 -3.78
C GLN A 168 -19.64 13.23 -2.78
N GLN A 169 -20.33 14.37 -2.86
CA GLN A 169 -20.25 15.43 -1.86
C GLN A 169 -20.82 14.96 -0.52
N GLU A 170 -21.96 14.25 -0.52
CA GLU A 170 -22.50 13.62 0.69
C GLU A 170 -21.49 12.66 1.32
N TRP A 171 -20.80 11.83 0.51
CA TRP A 171 -19.75 10.94 1.03
C TRP A 171 -18.58 11.71 1.66
N GLN A 172 -18.20 12.85 1.07
CA GLN A 172 -17.16 13.70 1.64
C GLN A 172 -17.63 14.36 2.95
N ASP A 173 -18.89 14.78 3.02
CA ASP A 173 -19.49 15.36 4.22
C ASP A 173 -19.56 14.32 5.36
N ASP A 174 -19.83 13.06 5.03
CA ASP A 174 -19.76 11.95 5.99
C ASP A 174 -18.33 11.75 6.52
N LEU A 175 -17.31 11.80 5.66
CA LEU A 175 -15.90 11.74 6.07
C LEU A 175 -15.51 12.90 6.99
N ILE A 176 -16.00 14.11 6.70
CA ILE A 176 -15.76 15.30 7.53
C ILE A 176 -16.47 15.15 8.87
N SER A 177 -17.74 14.71 8.86
CA SER A 177 -18.58 14.57 10.03
C SER A 177 -18.12 13.45 10.97
N ALA A 178 -17.41 12.44 10.44
CA ALA A 178 -16.79 11.40 11.26
C ALA A 178 -15.76 11.96 12.25
N GLY A 179 -15.17 13.14 11.99
CA GLY A 179 -14.25 13.81 12.92
C GLY A 179 -12.92 13.09 13.15
N VAL A 180 -12.59 12.11 12.30
CA VAL A 180 -11.37 11.29 12.41
C VAL A 180 -10.13 11.99 11.84
N TYR A 181 -10.33 12.96 10.95
CA TYR A 181 -9.29 13.67 10.21
C TYR A 181 -9.13 15.10 10.69
N ASP A 182 -7.95 15.69 10.45
CA ASP A 182 -7.69 17.08 10.81
C ASP A 182 -8.69 18.00 10.08
N PRO A 183 -9.27 19.01 10.76
CA PRO A 183 -10.25 19.90 10.17
C PRO A 183 -9.74 20.58 8.88
N GLY A 184 -10.50 20.44 7.80
CA GLY A 184 -10.17 21.01 6.48
C GLY A 184 -9.04 20.31 5.73
N SER A 185 -8.59 19.13 6.18
CA SER A 185 -7.55 18.35 5.48
C SER A 185 -8.08 17.46 4.36
N ILE A 186 -9.36 17.08 4.41
CA ILE A 186 -9.98 16.19 3.43
C ILE A 186 -10.08 16.91 2.08
N ARG A 187 -9.49 16.30 1.04
CA ARG A 187 -9.49 16.82 -0.32
C ARG A 187 -9.60 15.68 -1.33
N ALA A 188 -10.55 15.79 -2.26
CA ALA A 188 -10.63 14.89 -3.41
C ALA A 188 -9.47 15.16 -4.39
N LEU A 189 -8.79 14.09 -4.81
CA LEU A 189 -7.67 14.11 -5.75
C LEU A 189 -8.04 13.60 -7.14
N ALA A 190 -8.95 12.62 -7.22
CA ALA A 190 -9.48 12.09 -8.47
C ALA A 190 -10.82 11.38 -8.25
N VAL A 191 -11.55 11.17 -9.35
CA VAL A 191 -12.71 10.27 -9.43
C VAL A 191 -12.43 9.32 -10.59
N GLU A 192 -12.53 8.01 -10.33
CA GLU A 192 -12.29 6.96 -11.32
C GLU A 192 -13.37 5.89 -11.19
N GLU A 193 -14.10 5.58 -12.27
CA GLU A 193 -15.10 4.49 -12.29
C GLU A 193 -16.13 4.57 -11.13
N GLY A 194 -16.52 5.79 -10.75
CA GLY A 194 -17.45 6.05 -9.65
C GLY A 194 -16.83 6.03 -8.25
N ALA A 195 -15.60 5.54 -8.10
CA ALA A 195 -14.83 5.67 -6.88
C ALA A 195 -14.22 7.06 -6.75
N VAL A 196 -14.23 7.62 -5.55
CA VAL A 196 -13.55 8.87 -5.23
C VAL A 196 -12.29 8.57 -4.44
N ILE A 197 -11.23 9.28 -4.81
CA ILE A 197 -9.91 9.18 -4.20
C ILE A 197 -9.69 10.47 -3.43
N TRP A 198 -9.68 10.39 -2.11
CA TRP A 198 -9.37 11.52 -1.23
C TRP A 198 -8.01 11.38 -0.59
N THR A 199 -7.47 12.52 -0.19
CA THR A 199 -6.40 12.61 0.78
C THR A 199 -6.89 13.34 2.02
N ALA A 200 -6.34 13.00 3.18
CA ALA A 200 -6.58 13.72 4.42
C ALA A 200 -5.36 13.61 5.32
N THR A 201 -5.30 14.44 6.35
CA THR A 201 -4.26 14.34 7.39
C THR A 201 -4.88 13.97 8.73
N ARG A 202 -4.08 13.36 9.61
CA ARG A 202 -4.44 13.04 10.99
C ARG A 202 -3.31 13.40 11.92
N ASP A 203 -3.64 13.53 13.20
CA ASP A 203 -2.69 13.76 14.29
C ASP A 203 -1.84 15.00 14.03
N GLU A 204 -2.49 16.14 13.74
CA GLU A 204 -1.81 17.41 13.45
C GLU A 204 -0.84 17.33 12.25
N ARG A 205 -1.25 16.60 11.20
CA ARG A 205 -0.44 16.31 10.00
C ARG A 205 0.74 15.35 10.18
N ALA A 206 0.89 14.72 11.35
CA ALA A 206 1.89 13.66 11.53
C ALA A 206 1.61 12.44 10.64
N ARG A 207 0.35 12.23 10.25
CA ARG A 207 -0.05 11.16 9.32
C ARG A 207 -0.77 11.73 8.11
N THR A 208 -0.48 11.15 6.95
CA THR A 208 -1.22 11.41 5.71
C THR A 208 -1.95 10.13 5.31
N CYS A 209 -3.21 10.30 4.90
CA CYS A 209 -4.10 9.22 4.52
C CYS A 209 -4.46 9.33 3.04
N LEU A 210 -4.47 8.18 2.38
CA LEU A 210 -5.14 7.94 1.10
C LEU A 210 -6.46 7.24 1.41
N ILE A 211 -7.57 7.76 0.91
CA ILE A 211 -8.91 7.24 1.22
C ILE A 211 -9.59 6.93 -0.11
N LEU A 212 -10.04 5.69 -0.27
CA LEU A 212 -10.79 5.23 -1.44
C LEU A 212 -12.22 4.96 -1.03
N GLY A 213 -13.21 5.44 -1.80
CA GLY A 213 -14.61 5.13 -1.48
C GLY A 213 -15.56 5.12 -2.66
N THR A 214 -16.57 4.26 -2.55
CA THR A 214 -17.52 3.90 -3.63
C THR A 214 -18.98 3.99 -3.16
N GLY A 215 -19.24 4.80 -2.13
CA GLY A 215 -20.55 5.03 -1.51
C GLY A 215 -21.03 3.93 -0.57
N GLY A 216 -20.72 2.67 -0.88
CA GLY A 216 -20.99 1.53 0.02
C GLY A 216 -19.81 1.20 0.94
N ILE A 217 -18.59 1.46 0.48
CA ILE A 217 -17.35 1.10 1.17
C ILE A 217 -16.42 2.31 1.16
N THR A 218 -15.74 2.53 2.29
CA THR A 218 -14.66 3.51 2.44
C THR A 218 -13.46 2.82 3.06
N GLN A 219 -12.32 2.87 2.38
CA GLN A 219 -11.09 2.20 2.78
C GLN A 219 -9.97 3.23 2.96
N PRO A 220 -9.63 3.61 4.21
CA PRO A 220 -8.52 4.49 4.49
C PRO A 220 -7.21 3.73 4.67
N SER A 221 -6.16 4.18 3.97
CA SER A 221 -4.77 3.78 4.19
C SER A 221 -4.00 4.97 4.71
N CYS A 222 -3.51 4.90 5.95
CA CYS A 222 -2.78 6.00 6.60
C CYS A 222 -1.38 5.57 7.02
N ASP A 223 -0.39 6.41 6.77
CA ASP A 223 0.98 6.22 7.25
C ASP A 223 1.56 7.57 7.72
N ARG A 224 2.76 7.54 8.32
CA ARG A 224 3.50 8.74 8.71
C ARG A 224 3.84 9.56 7.47
N THR A 225 3.63 10.87 7.55
CA THR A 225 3.85 11.79 6.43
C THR A 225 5.29 11.72 5.92
N GLU A 226 6.27 11.52 6.79
CA GLU A 226 7.68 11.36 6.41
C GLU A 226 7.90 10.11 5.54
N ARG A 227 7.29 8.97 5.92
CA ARG A 227 7.41 7.72 5.16
C ARG A 227 6.75 7.81 3.79
N ILE A 228 5.63 8.51 3.70
CA ILE A 228 4.93 8.76 2.44
C ILE A 228 5.75 9.68 1.53
N THR A 229 6.52 10.61 2.11
CA THR A 229 7.44 11.45 1.34
C THR A 229 8.53 10.62 0.66
N ASP A 230 9.04 9.58 1.36
CA ASP A 230 10.12 8.73 0.85
C ASP A 230 9.64 7.66 -0.13
N THR A 231 8.48 7.04 0.14
CA THR A 231 8.03 5.81 -0.55
C THR A 231 6.64 5.89 -1.16
N GLY A 232 5.90 6.97 -0.90
CA GLY A 232 4.49 7.06 -1.24
C GLY A 232 3.59 6.19 -0.36
N ILE A 233 2.34 6.08 -0.77
CA ILE A 233 1.36 5.17 -0.17
C ILE A 233 0.48 4.57 -1.25
N TYR A 234 0.13 3.30 -1.05
CA TYR A 234 -0.67 2.51 -1.96
C TYR A 234 -2.02 2.15 -1.34
N GLY A 235 -3.06 2.11 -2.16
CA GLY A 235 -4.38 1.63 -1.76
C GLY A 235 -5.09 0.96 -2.93
N THR A 236 -5.97 0.02 -2.61
CA THR A 236 -6.82 -0.64 -3.61
C THR A 236 -8.26 -0.67 -3.14
N ILE A 237 -9.20 -0.57 -4.07
CA ILE A 237 -10.62 -0.83 -3.82
C ILE A 237 -11.21 -1.61 -4.99
N SER A 238 -12.07 -2.58 -4.70
CA SER A 238 -12.81 -3.30 -5.74
C SER A 238 -14.20 -2.69 -5.92
N VAL A 239 -14.61 -2.50 -7.17
CA VAL A 239 -15.96 -2.08 -7.58
C VAL A 239 -16.57 -3.14 -8.48
N SER A 240 -17.90 -3.14 -8.58
CA SER A 240 -18.58 -4.01 -9.54
C SER A 240 -18.21 -3.60 -10.97
N GLY A 241 -17.70 -4.54 -11.76
CA GLY A 241 -17.41 -4.37 -13.18
C GLY A 241 -18.59 -4.77 -14.07
N GLU A 242 -18.33 -4.92 -15.37
CA GLU A 242 -19.32 -5.42 -16.34
C GLU A 242 -19.35 -6.97 -16.36
N GLN A 243 -20.51 -7.57 -16.63
CA GLN A 243 -20.67 -9.01 -16.86
C GLN A 243 -20.09 -9.90 -15.74
N ASP A 244 -20.52 -9.68 -14.49
CA ASP A 244 -20.11 -10.42 -13.28
C ASP A 244 -18.61 -10.35 -12.92
N GLN A 245 -17.81 -9.55 -13.65
CA GLN A 245 -16.41 -9.27 -13.28
C GLN A 245 -16.34 -8.24 -12.14
N GLN A 246 -15.28 -8.34 -11.33
CA GLN A 246 -14.90 -7.29 -10.40
C GLN A 246 -13.82 -6.42 -11.02
N ARG A 247 -13.89 -5.12 -10.76
CA ARG A 247 -12.88 -4.16 -11.20
C ARG A 247 -12.07 -3.72 -10.00
N GLN A 248 -10.76 -3.92 -10.04
CA GLN A 248 -9.87 -3.41 -9.00
C GLN A 248 -9.31 -2.05 -9.43
N ILE A 249 -9.48 -1.06 -8.58
CA ILE A 249 -8.89 0.27 -8.72
C ILE A 249 -7.71 0.32 -7.77
N SER A 250 -6.52 0.44 -8.34
CA SER A 250 -5.26 0.56 -7.61
C SER A 250 -4.74 1.99 -7.70
N VAL A 251 -4.40 2.57 -6.55
CA VAL A 251 -3.99 3.97 -6.44
C VAL A 251 -2.67 4.07 -5.72
N GLN A 252 -1.69 4.68 -6.39
CA GLN A 252 -0.43 5.09 -5.80
C GLN A 252 -0.46 6.60 -5.58
N MET A 253 -0.35 7.03 -4.33
CA MET A 253 -0.18 8.44 -3.98
C MET A 253 1.28 8.73 -3.65
N LEU A 254 1.78 9.84 -4.19
CA LEU A 254 3.10 10.38 -3.94
C LEU A 254 2.98 11.85 -3.55
N LEU A 255 3.94 12.37 -2.79
CA LEU A 255 4.06 13.80 -2.56
C LEU A 255 4.98 14.40 -3.61
N THR A 256 4.55 15.51 -4.21
CA THR A 256 5.41 16.31 -5.09
C THR A 256 6.53 16.96 -4.29
N ALA A 257 7.52 17.56 -4.98
CA ALA A 257 8.59 18.33 -4.31
C ALA A 257 8.06 19.51 -3.47
N ALA A 258 6.85 19.98 -3.73
CA ALA A 258 6.17 21.01 -2.93
C ALA A 258 5.40 20.44 -1.72
N GLY A 259 5.40 19.13 -1.52
CA GLY A 259 4.64 18.43 -0.49
C GLY A 259 3.16 18.25 -0.84
N GLU A 260 2.74 18.56 -2.06
CA GLU A 260 1.36 18.36 -2.50
C GLU A 260 1.13 16.92 -2.94
N PRO A 261 0.04 16.25 -2.53
CA PRO A 261 -0.24 14.89 -2.95
C PRO A 261 -0.72 14.84 -4.40
N ALA A 262 -0.16 13.89 -5.14
CA ALA A 262 -0.52 13.52 -6.50
C ALA A 262 -0.77 12.01 -6.56
N VAL A 263 -1.72 11.58 -7.38
CA VAL A 263 -2.11 10.17 -7.51
C VAL A 263 -1.88 9.66 -8.92
N ALA A 264 -1.40 8.42 -9.02
CA ALA A 264 -1.47 7.60 -10.21
C ALA A 264 -2.51 6.50 -9.97
N VAL A 265 -3.44 6.34 -10.89
CA VAL A 265 -4.55 5.40 -10.79
C VAL A 265 -4.43 4.38 -11.92
N SER A 266 -4.58 3.11 -11.60
CA SER A 266 -4.64 2.02 -12.57
C SER A 266 -5.84 1.13 -12.27
N THR A 267 -6.57 0.78 -13.31
CA THR A 267 -7.77 -0.06 -13.23
C THR A 267 -7.54 -1.36 -14.00
N TYR A 268 -8.03 -2.46 -13.44
CA TYR A 268 -8.07 -3.74 -14.14
C TYR A 268 -9.32 -4.52 -13.76
N ASP A 269 -9.90 -5.16 -14.75
CA ASP A 269 -10.99 -6.11 -14.56
C ASP A 269 -10.41 -7.49 -14.25
N TYR A 270 -10.98 -8.14 -13.25
CA TYR A 270 -10.69 -9.52 -12.92
C TYR A 270 -12.01 -10.26 -12.70
N ASP A 271 -12.07 -11.49 -13.20
CA ASP A 271 -13.15 -12.39 -12.85
C ASP A 271 -12.85 -12.96 -11.46
N PRO A 272 -13.65 -12.65 -10.42
CA PRO A 272 -13.41 -13.18 -9.09
C PRO A 272 -13.58 -14.71 -9.02
N SER A 273 -14.22 -15.33 -10.03
CA SER A 273 -14.39 -16.78 -10.15
C SER A 273 -13.23 -17.46 -10.88
N MET A 274 -12.38 -16.72 -11.58
CA MET A 274 -11.13 -17.25 -12.12
C MET A 274 -9.98 -16.89 -11.18
N SER A 275 -9.24 -17.88 -10.69
CA SER A 275 -7.93 -17.57 -10.14
C SER A 275 -7.09 -17.01 -11.28
N GLY A 276 -6.49 -15.84 -11.11
CA GLY A 276 -5.49 -15.31 -12.04
C GLY A 276 -4.22 -16.20 -12.13
N VAL A 277 -4.28 -17.41 -11.58
CA VAL A 277 -3.23 -18.40 -11.49
C VAL A 277 -3.26 -19.25 -12.76
N THR A 278 -2.16 -19.22 -13.50
CA THR A 278 -1.95 -20.15 -14.61
C THR A 278 -1.14 -21.33 -14.11
N TYR A 279 -1.68 -22.54 -14.27
CA TYR A 279 -1.00 -23.78 -13.93
C TYR A 279 -0.13 -24.29 -15.08
N ALA A 280 0.84 -25.17 -14.80
CA ALA A 280 1.83 -25.58 -15.78
C ALA A 280 1.24 -26.47 -16.89
N ASN A 281 0.16 -27.19 -16.60
CA ASN A 281 -0.49 -28.14 -17.52
C ASN A 281 -1.99 -28.32 -17.20
N GLU A 282 -2.71 -28.98 -18.12
CA GLU A 282 -4.16 -29.23 -17.98
C GLU A 282 -4.53 -30.15 -16.81
N GLU A 283 -3.60 -31.00 -16.35
CA GLU A 283 -3.84 -31.87 -15.20
C GLU A 283 -3.85 -31.10 -13.90
N GLU A 284 -2.88 -30.19 -13.73
CA GLU A 284 -2.87 -29.26 -12.60
C GLU A 284 -4.09 -28.34 -12.60
N THR A 285 -4.53 -27.84 -13.75
CA THR A 285 -5.78 -27.05 -13.84
C THR A 285 -6.98 -27.85 -13.33
N ARG A 286 -7.16 -29.10 -13.79
CA ARG A 286 -8.25 -29.97 -13.31
C ARG A 286 -8.14 -30.28 -11.82
N THR A 287 -6.92 -30.37 -11.30
CA THR A 287 -6.70 -30.59 -9.87
C THR A 287 -7.03 -29.35 -9.04
N ALA A 288 -6.64 -28.16 -9.49
CA ALA A 288 -7.03 -26.92 -8.83
C ALA A 288 -8.56 -26.73 -8.81
N GLU A 289 -9.26 -26.99 -9.93
CA GLU A 289 -10.72 -26.94 -9.99
C GLU A 289 -11.37 -27.86 -8.95
N ARG A 290 -10.87 -29.10 -8.82
CA ARG A 290 -11.35 -30.04 -7.80
C ARG A 290 -11.06 -29.56 -6.38
N LEU A 291 -9.87 -29.04 -6.12
CA LEU A 291 -9.55 -28.50 -4.80
C LEU A 291 -10.48 -27.33 -4.44
N VAL A 292 -10.88 -26.50 -5.41
CA VAL A 292 -11.92 -25.48 -5.19
C VAL A 292 -13.27 -26.13 -4.80
N GLU A 293 -13.68 -27.20 -5.49
CA GLU A 293 -14.88 -27.97 -5.13
C GLU A 293 -14.79 -28.61 -3.73
N ASP A 294 -13.59 -29.02 -3.33
CA ASP A 294 -13.27 -29.57 -1.99
C ASP A 294 -13.18 -28.48 -0.91
N GLY A 295 -13.46 -27.22 -1.24
CA GLY A 295 -13.60 -26.12 -0.29
C GLY A 295 -12.33 -25.32 -0.07
N PHE A 296 -11.41 -25.28 -1.03
CA PHE A 296 -10.25 -24.40 -1.00
C PHE A 296 -10.50 -23.07 -1.73
N GLU A 297 -9.86 -22.00 -1.25
CA GLU A 297 -9.95 -20.68 -1.88
C GLU A 297 -9.18 -20.65 -3.19
N VAL A 298 -9.87 -20.31 -4.28
CA VAL A 298 -9.34 -20.33 -5.65
C VAL A 298 -8.04 -19.53 -5.82
N ASN A 299 -7.93 -18.36 -5.18
CA ASN A 299 -6.75 -17.49 -5.27
C ASN A 299 -5.59 -17.91 -4.35
N SER A 300 -5.82 -18.90 -3.49
CA SER A 300 -4.81 -19.42 -2.57
C SER A 300 -4.14 -20.70 -3.09
N LEU A 301 -4.62 -21.26 -4.21
CA LEU A 301 -4.16 -22.55 -4.71
C LEU A 301 -2.98 -22.38 -5.67
N TRP A 302 -1.81 -22.89 -5.25
CA TRP A 302 -0.64 -22.98 -6.12
C TRP A 302 0.21 -24.22 -5.80
N VAL A 303 0.98 -24.66 -6.79
CA VAL A 303 1.97 -25.73 -6.63
C VAL A 303 3.21 -25.14 -5.95
N VAL A 304 3.56 -25.65 -4.78
CA VAL A 304 4.74 -25.23 -4.01
C VAL A 304 6.00 -25.99 -4.45
N GLY A 305 5.85 -27.18 -5.03
CA GLY A 305 6.94 -27.97 -5.59
C GLY A 305 6.46 -29.32 -6.12
N TYR A 306 7.39 -30.19 -6.47
CA TYR A 306 7.09 -31.53 -6.99
C TYR A 306 7.91 -32.59 -6.27
N ASP A 307 7.29 -33.71 -5.92
CA ASP A 307 7.97 -34.94 -5.55
C ASP A 307 8.07 -35.85 -6.80
N GLY A 308 9.18 -35.73 -7.53
CA GLY A 308 9.27 -36.32 -8.86
C GLY A 308 8.29 -35.64 -9.82
N ASP A 309 7.32 -36.40 -10.35
CA ASP A 309 6.27 -35.89 -11.22
C ASP A 309 4.97 -35.55 -10.47
N VAL A 310 4.92 -35.75 -9.14
CA VAL A 310 3.72 -35.51 -8.33
C VAL A 310 3.73 -34.10 -7.78
N PRO A 311 2.73 -33.25 -8.10
CA PRO A 311 2.67 -31.89 -7.59
C PRO A 311 2.34 -31.88 -6.09
N VAL A 312 2.99 -30.97 -5.37
CA VAL A 312 2.70 -30.66 -3.97
C VAL A 312 2.05 -29.28 -3.95
N TRP A 313 0.83 -29.22 -3.46
CA TRP A 313 -0.02 -28.05 -3.48
C TRP A 313 -0.06 -27.38 -2.12
N THR A 314 -0.33 -26.08 -2.13
CA THR A 314 -0.76 -25.37 -0.94
C THR A 314 -1.99 -24.53 -1.26
N GLY A 315 -2.82 -24.32 -0.22
CA GLY A 315 -4.09 -23.62 -0.32
C GLY A 315 -4.65 -23.27 1.04
N MET A 316 -5.54 -22.29 1.08
CA MET A 316 -6.34 -21.92 2.24
C MET A 316 -7.72 -22.58 2.14
N GLN A 317 -8.15 -23.24 3.21
CA GLN A 317 -9.47 -23.84 3.28
C GLN A 317 -10.53 -22.76 3.60
N LEU A 318 -11.63 -22.70 2.85
CA LEU A 318 -12.66 -21.65 2.95
C LEU A 318 -13.35 -21.62 4.33
N GLU A 319 -13.66 -22.78 4.90
CA GLU A 319 -14.42 -22.86 6.16
C GLU A 319 -13.57 -22.50 7.39
N SER A 320 -12.35 -23.02 7.45
CA SER A 320 -11.47 -22.89 8.62
C SER A 320 -10.45 -21.77 8.48
N GLN A 321 -10.23 -21.26 7.27
CA GLN A 321 -9.15 -20.34 6.92
C GLN A 321 -7.74 -20.90 7.23
N ASN A 322 -7.63 -22.21 7.43
CA ASN A 322 -6.34 -22.86 7.67
C ASN A 322 -5.52 -22.92 6.38
N GLN A 323 -4.21 -22.70 6.49
CA GLN A 323 -3.26 -22.99 5.43
C GLN A 323 -3.01 -24.50 5.40
N CYS A 324 -3.08 -25.11 4.22
CA CYS A 324 -2.89 -26.54 4.03
C CYS A 324 -1.74 -26.84 3.06
N LEU A 325 -1.10 -27.99 3.28
CA LEU A 325 -0.17 -28.65 2.36
C LEU A 325 -0.81 -29.96 1.91
N ILE A 326 -0.92 -30.15 0.59
CA ILE A 326 -1.68 -31.24 -0.03
C ILE A 326 -0.77 -31.97 -1.01
N TYR A 327 -0.64 -33.28 -0.86
CA TYR A 327 0.14 -34.11 -1.78
C TYR A 327 -0.74 -34.59 -2.93
N ASP A 328 -0.29 -34.39 -4.18
CA ASP A 328 -1.01 -34.69 -5.43
C ASP A 328 -2.28 -33.85 -5.63
N GLY A 329 -3.24 -33.94 -4.71
CA GLY A 329 -4.53 -33.26 -4.82
C GLY A 329 -5.45 -33.82 -5.92
N SER A 330 -5.00 -34.85 -6.66
CA SER A 330 -5.79 -35.45 -7.74
C SER A 330 -7.05 -36.20 -7.26
N THR A 331 -7.14 -36.53 -5.97
CA THR A 331 -8.23 -37.29 -5.35
C THR A 331 -8.72 -36.63 -4.06
N ALA A 332 -9.96 -36.94 -3.66
CA ALA A 332 -10.55 -36.43 -2.41
C ALA A 332 -9.86 -37.01 -1.15
N GLU A 333 -9.20 -38.17 -1.28
CA GLU A 333 -8.42 -38.79 -0.20
C GLU A 333 -6.94 -38.36 -0.20
N ALA A 334 -6.57 -37.35 -0.99
CA ALA A 334 -5.20 -36.85 -1.06
C ALA A 334 -4.67 -36.48 0.34
N PRO A 335 -3.47 -36.99 0.73
CA PRO A 335 -2.86 -36.66 2.01
C PRO A 335 -2.75 -35.15 2.19
N THR A 336 -3.35 -34.64 3.27
CA THR A 336 -3.45 -33.21 3.54
C THR A 336 -3.16 -32.92 5.00
N VAL A 337 -2.39 -31.87 5.26
CA VAL A 337 -2.17 -31.32 6.61
C VAL A 337 -2.50 -29.83 6.59
N CYS A 338 -3.23 -29.37 7.59
CA CYS A 338 -3.64 -27.97 7.71
C CYS A 338 -3.25 -27.40 9.08
N ALA A 339 -2.91 -26.12 9.11
CA ALA A 339 -2.67 -25.38 10.33
C ALA A 339 -3.17 -23.94 10.18
N ASP A 340 -3.53 -23.36 11.31
CA ASP A 340 -3.95 -21.97 11.40
C ASP A 340 -2.78 -21.02 11.04
N PRO A 341 -2.96 -20.04 10.14
CA PRO A 341 -1.90 -19.13 9.70
C PRO A 341 -1.30 -18.29 10.83
N GLU A 342 -2.11 -17.86 11.79
CA GLU A 342 -1.64 -17.08 12.94
C GLU A 342 -0.70 -17.94 13.80
N THR A 343 -1.07 -19.19 14.04
CA THR A 343 -0.25 -20.18 14.75
C THR A 343 1.08 -20.46 14.03
N LEU A 344 1.08 -20.60 12.70
CA LEU A 344 2.30 -20.78 11.91
C LEU A 344 3.27 -19.61 12.07
N LEU A 345 2.74 -18.38 12.08
CA LEU A 345 3.51 -17.15 12.24
C LEU A 345 4.03 -16.99 13.68
N GLU A 346 3.18 -17.13 14.69
CA GLU A 346 3.53 -16.93 16.09
C GLU A 346 4.56 -17.93 16.59
N GLN A 347 4.41 -19.19 16.20
CA GLN A 347 5.29 -20.28 16.65
C GLN A 347 6.48 -20.49 15.73
N ALA A 348 6.55 -19.77 14.61
CA ALA A 348 7.49 -20.03 13.53
C ALA A 348 7.53 -21.54 13.19
N SER A 349 6.34 -22.15 13.07
CA SER A 349 6.15 -23.57 12.78
C SER A 349 5.94 -23.82 11.28
N SER A 350 6.36 -24.99 10.80
CA SER A 350 6.21 -25.41 9.41
C SER A 350 5.02 -26.34 9.24
N LEU A 351 4.48 -26.42 8.02
CA LEU A 351 3.51 -27.44 7.65
C LEU A 351 4.25 -28.72 7.27
N VAL A 352 3.98 -29.80 7.99
CA VAL A 352 4.66 -31.08 7.84
C VAL A 352 3.67 -32.17 7.46
N LEU A 353 3.87 -32.76 6.28
CA LEU A 353 3.07 -33.86 5.75
C LEU A 353 3.96 -35.09 5.54
N ASN A 354 3.57 -36.23 6.10
CA ASN A 354 4.24 -37.50 5.84
C ASN A 354 3.35 -38.33 4.91
N VAL A 355 3.89 -38.71 3.75
CA VAL A 355 3.21 -39.53 2.75
C VAL A 355 3.88 -40.90 2.73
N VAL A 356 3.09 -41.95 2.88
CA VAL A 356 3.58 -43.34 2.80
C VAL A 356 3.21 -43.89 1.44
N ASP A 357 4.21 -44.30 0.66
CA ASP A 357 4.00 -44.96 -0.60
C ASP A 357 3.35 -46.34 -0.37
N SER A 358 2.21 -46.58 -1.00
CA SER A 358 1.41 -47.79 -0.74
C SER A 358 2.02 -49.07 -1.32
N GLU A 359 2.91 -48.96 -2.30
CA GLU A 359 3.53 -50.12 -2.97
C GLU A 359 4.84 -50.53 -2.27
N THR A 360 5.65 -49.55 -1.89
CA THR A 360 6.98 -49.72 -1.32
C THR A 360 7.01 -49.62 0.20
N GLY A 361 6.03 -48.94 0.80
CA GLY A 361 6.01 -48.60 2.23
C GLY A 361 7.01 -47.51 2.63
N GLU A 362 7.71 -46.91 1.68
CA GLU A 362 8.64 -45.81 1.96
C GLU A 362 7.86 -44.56 2.41
N THR A 363 8.44 -43.80 3.33
CA THR A 363 7.85 -42.56 3.82
C THR A 363 8.59 -41.36 3.24
N THR A 364 7.85 -40.48 2.57
CA THR A 364 8.30 -39.16 2.15
C THR A 364 7.82 -38.12 3.16
N HIS A 365 8.76 -37.37 3.70
CA HIS A 365 8.52 -36.23 4.58
C HIS A 365 8.56 -34.94 3.78
N LEU A 366 7.42 -34.24 3.71
CA LEU A 366 7.27 -32.95 3.06
C LEU A 366 7.12 -31.86 4.13
N GLU A 367 8.00 -30.88 4.12
CA GLU A 367 7.97 -29.75 5.06
C GLU A 367 7.94 -28.43 4.28
N MET A 368 6.89 -27.64 4.48
CA MET A 368 6.79 -26.27 3.95
C MET A 368 7.06 -25.26 5.08
N ASN A 369 8.11 -24.47 4.91
CA ASN A 369 8.50 -23.43 5.86
C ASN A 369 8.13 -22.04 5.32
N SER A 370 7.45 -21.23 6.13
CA SER A 370 6.97 -19.89 5.74
C SER A 370 7.47 -18.78 6.68
N ASN A 371 8.43 -19.08 7.56
CA ASN A 371 8.54 -18.37 8.84
C ASN A 371 9.63 -17.30 8.82
N ARG A 372 10.56 -17.38 7.87
CA ARG A 372 11.71 -16.47 7.73
C ARG A 372 12.09 -16.29 6.27
N GLY A 373 11.31 -15.50 5.54
CA GLY A 373 11.58 -15.13 4.15
C GLY A 373 10.65 -15.85 3.16
N PRO A 374 11.06 -16.00 1.89
CA PRO A 374 10.24 -16.69 0.90
C PRO A 374 9.97 -18.13 1.33
N ALA A 375 8.73 -18.58 1.18
CA ALA A 375 8.35 -19.94 1.52
C ALA A 375 9.09 -20.95 0.63
N TYR A 376 9.48 -22.09 1.19
CA TYR A 376 10.12 -23.17 0.45
C TYR A 376 9.68 -24.55 0.96
N LEU A 377 9.68 -25.52 0.05
CA LEU A 377 9.38 -26.92 0.33
C LEU A 377 10.67 -27.73 0.47
N VAL A 378 10.76 -28.53 1.52
CA VAL A 378 11.81 -29.55 1.73
C VAL A 378 11.17 -30.93 1.63
N ILE A 379 11.75 -31.80 0.80
CA ILE A 379 11.30 -33.18 0.62
C ILE A 379 12.43 -34.10 1.08
N THR A 380 12.15 -34.95 2.08
CA THR A 380 13.10 -35.93 2.61
C THR A 380 12.52 -37.34 2.47
N ARG A 381 13.25 -38.27 1.84
CA ARG A 381 12.85 -39.67 1.71
C ARG A 381 13.62 -40.54 2.70
N GLU A 382 12.91 -41.29 3.53
CA GLU A 382 13.54 -42.28 4.40
C GLU A 382 13.73 -43.58 3.60
N GLY A 383 14.94 -43.79 3.08
CA GLY A 383 15.26 -44.94 2.24
C GLY A 383 15.11 -46.26 3.00
N GLY A 384 14.33 -47.19 2.43
CA GLY A 384 14.27 -48.56 2.88
C GLY A 384 15.65 -49.22 2.80
N VAL A 385 16.11 -49.83 3.89
CA VAL A 385 17.33 -50.63 3.90
C VAL A 385 17.13 -51.79 2.93
N VAL A 386 17.72 -51.68 1.73
CA VAL A 386 17.90 -52.81 0.82
C VAL A 386 18.76 -53.82 1.55
N GLY A 387 18.18 -54.97 1.89
CA GLY A 387 18.91 -56.09 2.45
C GLY A 387 20.06 -56.46 1.53
N ALA A 388 21.29 -56.14 1.95
CA ALA A 388 22.49 -56.73 1.39
C ALA A 388 22.46 -58.21 1.79
N GLY A 389 22.00 -59.04 0.85
CA GLY A 389 22.06 -60.49 0.94
C GLY A 389 23.50 -60.96 1.17
N GLU A 390 23.60 -61.95 2.05
CA GLU A 390 24.73 -62.86 2.15
C GLU A 390 25.06 -63.44 0.77
N ASP A 391 26.35 -63.42 0.41
CA ASP A 391 27.03 -64.48 -0.33
C ASP A 391 28.46 -64.61 0.21
#